data_AF-A0A2N1R996-F1
#
_entry.id   AF-A0A2N1R996-F1
#
_cell.length_a   1.000
_cell.length_b   1.000
_cell.length_c   1.000
_cell.angle_alpha   90.00
_cell.angle_beta   90.00
_cell.angle_gamma   90.00
#
_symmetry.space_group_name_H-M   'P 1'
#
loop_
_entity.id
_entity.type
_entity.pdbx_description
1 polymer ?
#
loop_
_entity_poly.entity_id
_entity_poly.type
_entity_poly.pdbx_seq_one_letter_code
_entity_poly.pdbx_strand_id
1 'polypeptide(L)'
;MNDDTGLVASNIDEMSRTLALARDPELIAGFLYSLFTKAEADEIAKRWALVKRIAEGVPQRTIAAELGLSLCKITRGSRELKKDESSFRRMLEIAGYTVVEKKRKGK
;
A
#
# COMPACT_ATOMS: atom_id res chain seq x y z
N MET A 1 -20.50 8.75 16.49
CA MET A 1 -20.93 8.07 15.25
C MET A 1 -20.68 6.60 15.50
N ASN A 2 -21.77 5.87 15.77
CA ASN A 2 -21.71 4.47 16.14
C ASN A 2 -21.24 3.67 14.93
N ASP A 3 -20.18 2.90 15.16
CA ASP A 3 -19.75 1.86 14.26
C ASP A 3 -20.87 0.82 14.17
N ASP A 4 -21.21 0.46 12.94
CA ASP A 4 -22.07 -0.66 12.57
C ASP A 4 -21.18 -1.92 12.60
N THR A 5 -20.62 -2.16 13.81
CA THR A 5 -19.23 -2.59 14.13
C THR A 5 -18.72 -3.88 13.49
N GLY A 6 -19.56 -4.65 12.82
CA GLY A 6 -19.18 -5.90 12.18
C GLY A 6 -19.07 -5.83 10.66
N LEU A 7 -19.89 -5.00 9.99
CA LEU A 7 -20.11 -5.12 8.55
C LEU A 7 -18.85 -4.81 7.75
N VAL A 8 -18.18 -3.70 8.06
CA VAL A 8 -16.96 -3.32 7.33
C VAL A 8 -15.85 -4.34 7.59
N ALA A 9 -15.66 -4.74 8.85
CA ALA A 9 -14.61 -5.69 9.22
C ALA A 9 -14.82 -7.06 8.56
N SER A 10 -16.04 -7.60 8.57
CA SER A 10 -16.36 -8.90 7.98
C SER A 10 -16.17 -8.90 6.46
N ASN A 11 -16.61 -7.85 5.77
CA ASN A 11 -16.46 -7.74 4.32
C ASN A 11 -15.00 -7.57 3.90
N ILE A 12 -14.20 -6.80 4.64
CA ILE A 12 -12.76 -6.66 4.38
C ILE A 12 -12.04 -7.99 4.59
N ASP A 13 -12.39 -8.71 5.65
CA ASP A 13 -11.81 -10.01 5.99
C ASP A 13 -12.17 -11.09 4.95
N GLU A 14 -13.44 -11.17 4.54
CA GLU A 14 -13.90 -12.04 3.47
C GLU A 14 -13.22 -11.72 2.14
N MET A 15 -13.21 -10.45 1.72
CA MET A 15 -12.55 -10.03 0.48
C MET A 15 -11.05 -10.38 0.49
N SER A 16 -10.37 -10.18 1.62
CA SER A 16 -8.94 -10.50 1.75
C SER A 16 -8.67 -11.99 1.56
N ARG A 17 -9.51 -12.86 2.14
CA ARG A 17 -9.41 -14.32 1.92
C ARG A 17 -9.68 -14.70 0.48
N THR A 18 -10.72 -14.14 -0.13
CA THR A 18 -11.10 -14.43 -1.52
C THR A 18 -9.97 -14.04 -2.49
N LEU A 19 -9.36 -12.86 -2.31
CA LEU A 19 -8.22 -12.42 -3.12
C LEU A 19 -7.00 -13.35 -2.96
N ALA A 20 -6.72 -13.82 -1.74
CA ALA A 20 -5.60 -14.73 -1.49
C ALA A 20 -5.82 -16.13 -2.09
N LEU A 21 -7.07 -16.62 -2.11
CA LEU A 21 -7.44 -17.93 -2.64
C LEU A 21 -7.50 -17.97 -4.17
N ALA A 22 -7.85 -16.86 -4.82
CA ALA A 22 -8.03 -16.82 -6.27
C ALA A 22 -6.77 -17.22 -7.05
N ARG A 23 -5.57 -16.88 -6.55
CA ARG A 23 -4.26 -17.18 -7.16
C ARG A 23 -4.15 -16.84 -8.65
N ASP A 24 -4.99 -15.92 -9.12
CA ASP A 24 -5.10 -15.46 -10.51
C ASP A 24 -4.91 -13.94 -10.56
N PRO A 25 -3.71 -13.47 -10.95
CA PRO A 25 -3.41 -12.04 -11.02
C PRO A 25 -4.27 -11.28 -12.03
N GLU A 26 -4.69 -11.90 -13.14
CA GLU A 26 -5.50 -11.23 -14.17
C GLU A 26 -6.92 -11.00 -13.68
N LEU A 27 -7.52 -12.03 -13.06
CA LEU A 27 -8.83 -11.92 -12.42
C LEU A 27 -8.83 -10.86 -11.31
N ILE A 28 -7.81 -10.88 -10.44
CA ILE A 28 -7.68 -9.90 -9.35
C ILE A 28 -7.55 -8.48 -9.90
N ALA A 29 -6.74 -8.27 -10.94
CA ALA A 29 -6.59 -6.96 -11.56
C ALA A 29 -7.92 -6.46 -12.14
N GLY A 30 -8.63 -7.30 -12.90
CA GLY A 30 -9.94 -6.96 -13.46
C GLY A 30 -10.99 -6.66 -12.39
N PHE A 31 -11.00 -7.42 -11.30
CA PHE A 31 -11.86 -7.18 -10.15
C PHE A 31 -11.57 -5.81 -9.49
N LEU A 32 -10.31 -5.50 -9.21
CA LEU A 32 -9.95 -4.22 -8.57
C LEU A 32 -10.27 -3.01 -9.47
N TYR A 33 -10.06 -3.12 -10.79
CA TYR A 33 -10.46 -2.06 -11.73
C TYR A 33 -11.98 -1.90 -11.86
N SER A 34 -12.75 -2.95 -11.54
CA SER A 34 -14.22 -2.89 -11.53
C SER A 34 -14.76 -2.38 -10.20
N LEU A 35 -14.05 -2.64 -9.09
CA LEU A 35 -14.41 -2.21 -7.75
C LEU A 35 -14.13 -0.72 -7.52
N PHE A 36 -13.01 -0.23 -8.06
CA PHE A 36 -12.57 1.15 -7.88
C PHE A 36 -13.00 2.05 -9.03
N THR A 37 -13.21 3.32 -8.72
CA THR A 37 -13.21 4.34 -9.76
C THR A 37 -11.80 4.50 -10.34
N LYS A 38 -11.71 5.03 -11.57
CA LYS A 38 -10.43 5.32 -12.22
C LYS A 38 -9.49 6.16 -11.34
N ALA A 39 -10.04 7.13 -10.60
CA ALA A 39 -9.27 8.00 -9.71
C ALA A 39 -8.74 7.25 -8.49
N GLU A 40 -9.54 6.38 -7.89
CA GLU A 40 -9.12 5.55 -6.75
C GLU A 40 -8.05 4.53 -7.18
N ALA A 41 -8.23 3.87 -8.33
CA ALA A 41 -7.25 2.94 -8.86
C ALA A 41 -5.89 3.62 -9.13
N ASP A 42 -5.91 4.81 -9.75
CA ASP A 42 -4.70 5.62 -9.96
C ASP A 42 -4.03 6.01 -8.63
N GLU A 43 -4.81 6.41 -7.63
CA GLU A 43 -4.28 6.77 -6.33
C GLU A 43 -3.65 5.57 -5.59
N ILE A 44 -4.29 4.40 -5.62
CA ILE A 44 -3.78 3.17 -5.03
C ILE A 44 -2.50 2.72 -5.75
N ALA A 45 -2.48 2.74 -7.08
CA ALA A 45 -1.31 2.37 -7.88
C ALA A 45 -0.12 3.30 -7.60
N LYS A 46 -0.36 4.61 -7.52
CA LYS A 46 0.67 5.61 -7.16
C LYS A 46 1.20 5.39 -5.74
N ARG A 47 0.34 5.04 -4.78
CA ARG A 47 0.75 4.70 -3.41
C ARG A 47 1.60 3.43 -3.37
N TRP A 48 1.26 2.41 -4.16
CA TRP A 48 2.10 1.21 -4.28
C TRP A 48 3.47 1.52 -4.88
N ALA A 49 3.51 2.30 -5.98
CA ALA A 49 4.76 2.75 -6.60
C ALA A 49 5.66 3.53 -5.63
N LEU A 50 5.06 4.42 -4.85
CA LEU A 50 5.73 5.15 -3.78
C LEU A 50 6.36 4.21 -2.75
N VAL A 51 5.60 3.25 -2.24
CA VAL A 51 6.07 2.30 -1.21
C VAL A 51 7.25 1.47 -1.73
N LYS A 52 7.22 1.03 -2.98
CA LYS A 52 8.34 0.34 -3.65
C LYS A 52 9.61 1.21 -3.70
N ARG A 53 9.51 2.46 -4.14
CA ARG A 53 10.65 3.38 -4.20
C ARG A 53 11.21 3.71 -2.81
N ILE A 54 10.37 3.77 -1.78
CA ILE A 54 10.85 3.94 -0.40
C ILE A 54 11.63 2.70 0.05
N ALA A 55 11.19 1.49 -0.30
CA ALA A 55 11.90 0.25 0.00
C ALA A 55 13.30 0.21 -0.63
N GLU A 56 13.46 0.76 -1.83
CA GLU A 56 14.75 0.92 -2.52
C GLU A 56 15.66 2.02 -1.89
N GLY A 57 15.18 2.72 -0.87
CA GLY A 57 15.96 3.74 -0.14
C GLY A 57 15.84 5.16 -0.71
N VAL A 58 14.99 5.38 -1.72
CA VAL A 58 14.78 6.69 -2.35
C VAL A 58 14.06 7.64 -1.37
N PRO A 59 14.53 8.90 -1.20
CA PRO A 59 13.87 9.87 -0.32
C PRO A 59 12.44 10.19 -0.77
N GLN A 60 11.50 10.21 0.19
CA GLN A 60 10.08 10.49 -0.05
C GLN A 60 9.81 11.80 -0.82
N ARG A 61 10.64 12.83 -0.60
CA ARG A 61 10.50 14.12 -1.30
C ARG A 61 10.79 14.00 -2.79
N THR A 62 11.77 13.20 -3.17
CA THR A 62 12.11 12.94 -4.57
C THR A 62 10.98 12.16 -5.25
N ILE A 63 10.47 11.13 -4.57
CA ILE A 63 9.37 10.31 -5.10
C ILE A 63 8.08 11.13 -5.26
N ALA A 64 7.79 12.04 -4.32
CA ALA A 64 6.64 12.93 -4.40
C ALA A 64 6.67 13.82 -5.64
N ALA A 65 7.86 14.37 -5.97
CA ALA A 65 8.06 15.19 -7.14
C ALA A 65 7.93 14.38 -8.44
N GLU A 66 8.48 13.16 -8.49
CA GLU A 66 8.39 12.26 -9.65
C GLU A 66 6.96 11.77 -9.92
N LEU A 67 6.20 11.45 -8.87
CA LEU A 67 4.84 10.92 -8.98
C LEU A 67 3.74 12.00 -9.02
N GLY A 68 4.11 13.29 -8.92
CA GLY A 68 3.16 14.40 -8.86
C GLY A 68 2.22 14.33 -7.64
N LEU A 69 2.68 13.71 -6.55
CA LEU A 69 1.89 13.48 -5.34
C LEU A 69 2.19 14.55 -4.28
N SER A 70 1.16 15.08 -3.63
CA SER A 70 1.39 15.97 -2.49
C SER A 70 1.96 15.19 -1.30
N LEU A 71 2.92 15.80 -0.60
CA LEU A 71 3.59 15.17 0.55
C LEU A 71 2.60 14.75 1.65
N CYS A 72 1.48 15.48 1.81
CA CYS A 72 0.38 15.12 2.72
C CYS A 72 -0.32 13.79 2.37
N LYS A 73 -0.41 13.42 1.08
CA LYS A 73 -0.97 12.11 0.68
C LYS A 73 0.00 10.96 0.99
N ILE A 74 1.30 11.28 1.01
CA ILE A 74 2.40 10.33 1.21
C ILE A 74 2.67 10.03 2.68
N THR A 75 2.49 11.01 3.57
CA THR A 75 2.83 10.88 5.00
C THR A 75 2.04 9.80 5.72
N ARG A 76 0.83 9.44 5.27
CA ARG A 76 0.03 8.38 5.91
C ARG A 76 0.57 6.98 5.57
N GLY A 77 0.75 6.66 4.28
CA GLY A 77 1.33 5.37 3.85
C GLY A 77 2.80 5.21 4.24
N SER A 78 3.57 6.30 4.25
CA SER A 78 4.98 6.25 4.63
C SER A 78 5.22 6.14 6.14
N ARG A 79 4.24 6.53 6.96
CA ARG A 79 4.24 6.25 8.41
C ARG A 79 3.98 4.79 8.71
N GLU A 80 3.08 4.14 7.96
CA GLU A 80 2.86 2.70 8.10
C GLU A 80 4.12 1.91 7.77
N LEU A 81 4.85 2.24 6.71
CA LEU A 81 6.11 1.58 6.35
C LEU A 81 7.23 1.74 7.41
N LYS A 82 7.15 2.75 8.28
CA LYS A 82 8.13 3.00 9.36
C LYS A 82 7.82 2.22 10.65
N LYS A 83 6.69 1.52 10.73
CA LYS A 83 6.39 0.64 11.86
C LYS A 83 7.14 -0.68 11.65
N ASP A 84 7.80 -1.15 12.70
CA ASP A 84 8.32 -2.52 12.75
C ASP A 84 7.13 -3.46 12.46
N GLU A 85 7.30 -4.40 11.52
CA GLU A 85 6.25 -5.33 11.05
C GLU A 85 5.03 -4.73 10.31
N SER A 86 5.20 -3.63 9.56
CA SER A 86 4.10 -3.14 8.73
C SER A 86 3.64 -4.18 7.69
N SER A 87 2.33 -4.31 7.48
CA SER A 87 1.77 -5.16 6.40
C SER A 87 2.32 -4.77 5.02
N PHE A 88 2.68 -3.50 4.83
CA PHE A 88 3.35 -3.03 3.61
C PHE A 88 4.69 -3.69 3.37
N ARG A 89 5.52 -3.85 4.41
CA ARG A 89 6.82 -4.51 4.30
C ARG A 89 6.67 -5.98 3.89
N ARG A 90 5.79 -6.71 4.56
CA ARG A 90 5.50 -8.12 4.23
C ARG A 90 4.99 -8.27 2.79
N MET A 91 4.09 -7.39 2.35
CA MET A 91 3.58 -7.42 0.97
C MET A 91 4.65 -7.06 -0.07
N LEU A 92 5.58 -6.15 0.26
CA LEU A 92 6.73 -5.86 -0.60
C LEU A 92 7.67 -7.05 -0.73
N GLU A 93 7.95 -7.74 0.37
CA GLU A 93 8.78 -8.96 0.39
C GLU A 93 8.14 -10.07 -0.45
N ILE A 94 6.82 -10.28 -0.34
CA ILE A 94 6.06 -11.20 -1.21
C ILE A 94 6.19 -10.80 -2.69
N ALA A 95 6.18 -9.51 -2.99
CA ALA A 95 6.36 -8.97 -4.33
C ALA A 95 7.83 -8.97 -4.82
N GLY A 96 8.78 -9.49 -4.03
CA GLY A 96 10.19 -9.60 -4.38
C GLY A 96 11.03 -8.34 -4.15
N TYR A 97 10.52 -7.35 -3.41
CA TYR A 97 11.26 -6.13 -3.09
C TYR A 97 12.05 -6.30 -1.78
N THR A 98 13.31 -5.85 -1.78
CA THR A 98 14.12 -5.76 -0.56
C THR A 98 13.90 -4.41 0.11
N VAL A 99 13.44 -4.42 1.36
CA VAL A 99 13.26 -3.18 2.14
C VAL A 99 14.58 -2.80 2.81
N VAL A 100 15.26 -1.78 2.27
CA VAL A 100 16.51 -1.28 2.83
C VAL A 100 16.21 -0.43 4.06
N GLU A 101 16.47 -0.96 5.25
CA GLU A 101 16.38 -0.19 6.49
C GLU A 101 17.46 0.89 6.52
N LYS A 102 17.06 2.16 6.45
CA LYS A 102 17.94 3.25 6.89
C LYS A 102 18.01 3.20 8.41
N LYS A 103 19.19 2.81 8.96
CA LYS A 103 19.56 3.00 10.36
C LYS A 103 19.03 4.36 10.82
N ARG A 104 18.13 4.37 11.82
CA ARG A 104 17.77 5.60 12.53
C ARG A 104 19.07 6.26 12.94
N LYS A 105 19.36 7.45 12.43
CA LYS A 105 20.41 8.30 13.02
C LYS A 105 19.99 8.47 14.48
N GLY A 106 20.75 7.83 15.36
CA GLY A 106 20.58 7.95 16.79
C GLY A 106 20.55 9.42 17.18
N LYS A 107 19.64 9.76 18.07
CA LYS A 107 19.71 10.97 18.86
C LYS A 107 19.73 10.54 20.32
#